data_AF-A0A3D5PQN6-F1
#
_entry.id   AF-A0A3D5PQN6-F1
#
_cell.length_a   1.000
_cell.length_b   1.000
_cell.length_c   1.000
_cell.angle_alpha   90.00
_cell.angle_beta   90.00
_cell.angle_gamma   90.00
#
_symmetry.space_group_name_H-M   'P 1'
#
loop_
_entity.id
_entity.type
_entity.pdbx_description
1 polymer ?
#
loop_
_entity_poly.entity_id
_entity_poly.type
_entity_poly.pdbx_seq_one_letter_code
_entity_poly.pdbx_strand_id
1 'polypeptide(L)'
;MQKRTGGPIEWLIPLAFVGVMSWLIWHMPAFMLDWIPYTSDSLRGQVEAIYKKADITPNLGGIFGGHIDVIDMTALILSPILAVIGARNVKAAGIEYEGTSSIDRAALFIGRVTMMMIAVMTIVMLYEVFMRYIVEKPTEWANEMTLWFASFVFLTSGFYAMQQRSHIRIFLLYDAVPRWLQKVFDTISTLLIVMFAFFLVYGSFKQVFVNKLYKWELYGSAFNPPIPATLQPMVLIVITLVAIQAVLNLIADWNKEPVIHTDEPDEEEIEMLRKAVGQD
;
A
#
# COMPACT_ATOMS: atom_id res chain seq x y z
N MET A 1 -20.01 -23.86 0.01
CA MET A 1 -19.28 -24.36 -1.19
C MET A 1 -17.99 -23.56 -1.31
N GLN A 2 -16.86 -24.07 -0.82
CA GLN A 2 -15.56 -23.38 -0.87
C GLN A 2 -15.17 -23.15 -2.34
N LYS A 3 -15.34 -21.93 -2.84
CA LYS A 3 -14.81 -21.54 -4.16
C LYS A 3 -13.30 -21.73 -4.09
N ARG A 4 -12.73 -22.55 -4.98
CA ARG A 4 -11.28 -22.74 -5.11
C ARG A 4 -10.61 -21.38 -5.36
N THR A 5 -10.01 -20.81 -4.33
CA THR A 5 -9.05 -19.71 -4.41
C THR A 5 -7.66 -20.32 -4.65
N GLY A 6 -6.75 -19.59 -5.31
CA GLY A 6 -5.37 -20.03 -5.51
C GLY A 6 -4.95 -20.39 -6.94
N GLY A 7 -5.56 -19.79 -7.97
CA GLY A 7 -4.97 -19.86 -9.32
C GLY A 7 -3.61 -19.15 -9.37
N PRO A 8 -2.64 -19.60 -10.20
CA PRO A 8 -1.31 -18.96 -10.28
C PRO A 8 -1.40 -17.46 -10.64
N ILE A 9 -2.45 -17.06 -11.36
CA ILE A 9 -2.71 -15.66 -11.72
C ILE A 9 -2.95 -14.76 -10.50
N GLU A 10 -3.51 -15.30 -9.41
CA GLU A 10 -3.78 -14.56 -8.16
C GLU A 10 -2.49 -14.21 -7.41
N TRP A 11 -1.39 -14.90 -7.71
CA TRP A 11 -0.05 -14.67 -7.15
C TRP A 11 0.85 -13.89 -8.10
N LEU A 12 0.84 -14.28 -9.39
CA LEU A 12 1.72 -13.71 -10.39
C LEU A 12 1.38 -12.25 -10.72
N ILE A 13 0.10 -11.87 -10.78
CA ILE A 13 -0.27 -10.48 -11.10
C ILE A 13 0.18 -9.52 -9.99
N PRO A 14 -0.16 -9.74 -8.69
CA PRO A 14 0.34 -8.86 -7.63
C PRO A 14 1.86 -8.84 -7.54
N LEU A 15 2.53 -9.98 -7.74
CA LEU A 15 3.99 -10.05 -7.72
C LEU A 15 4.62 -9.25 -8.87
N ALA A 16 4.09 -9.40 -10.10
CA ALA A 16 4.51 -8.61 -11.25
C ALA A 16 4.25 -7.12 -11.02
N PHE A 17 3.14 -6.77 -10.39
CA PHE A 17 2.82 -5.39 -10.03
C PHE A 17 3.83 -4.82 -9.03
N VAL A 18 4.22 -5.59 -8.00
CA VAL A 18 5.30 -5.19 -7.08
C VAL A 18 6.59 -4.94 -7.85
N GLY A 19 7.00 -5.85 -8.74
CA GLY A 19 8.23 -5.69 -9.53
C GLY A 19 8.23 -4.43 -10.41
N VAL A 20 7.13 -4.21 -11.14
CA VAL A 20 6.96 -3.03 -12.00
C VAL A 20 6.92 -1.73 -11.19
N MET A 21 6.19 -1.71 -10.09
CA MET A 21 6.13 -0.52 -9.22
C MET A 21 7.45 -0.24 -8.54
N SER A 22 8.16 -1.27 -8.06
CA SER A 22 9.52 -1.12 -7.52
C SER A 22 10.48 -0.53 -8.55
N TRP A 23 10.40 -0.97 -9.82
CA TRP A 23 11.18 -0.40 -10.90
C TRP A 23 10.89 1.10 -11.10
N LEU A 24 9.60 1.45 -11.21
CA LEU A 24 9.17 2.83 -11.40
C LEU A 24 9.55 3.74 -10.23
N ILE A 25 9.41 3.25 -9.00
CA ILE A 25 9.80 4.00 -7.80
C ILE A 25 11.31 4.24 -7.79
N TRP A 26 12.11 3.26 -8.20
CA TRP A 26 13.56 3.39 -8.27
C TRP A 26 14.03 4.35 -9.38
N HIS A 27 13.45 4.25 -10.58
CA HIS A 27 13.79 5.08 -11.75
C HIS A 27 12.99 6.38 -11.85
N MET A 28 12.17 6.71 -10.86
CA MET A 28 11.37 7.93 -10.83
C MET A 28 12.16 9.23 -11.13
N PRO A 29 13.44 9.39 -10.73
CA PRO A 29 14.25 10.54 -11.12
C PRO A 29 14.36 10.77 -12.63
N ALA A 30 14.39 9.71 -13.45
CA ALA A 30 14.43 9.83 -14.90
C ALA A 30 13.19 10.59 -15.42
N PHE A 31 12.01 10.17 -14.95
CA PHE A 31 10.75 10.83 -15.28
C PHE A 31 10.71 12.27 -14.77
N MET A 32 11.22 12.52 -13.57
CA MET A 32 11.26 13.87 -13.02
C MET A 32 12.17 14.81 -13.83
N LEU A 33 13.35 14.36 -14.23
CA LEU A 33 14.32 15.16 -15.00
C LEU A 33 13.80 15.52 -16.40
N ASP A 34 13.03 14.62 -17.00
CA ASP A 34 12.51 14.78 -18.36
C ASP A 34 11.15 15.51 -18.41
N TRP A 35 10.28 15.31 -17.42
CA TRP A 35 8.91 15.87 -17.45
C TRP A 35 8.68 17.05 -16.52
N ILE A 36 9.49 17.21 -15.47
CA ILE A 36 9.28 18.25 -14.47
C ILE A 36 10.35 19.35 -14.64
N PRO A 37 9.94 20.62 -14.83
CA PRO A 37 10.90 21.72 -14.87
C PRO A 37 11.52 21.96 -13.49
N TYR A 38 12.84 22.14 -13.47
CA TYR A 38 13.61 22.46 -12.26
C TYR A 38 13.76 23.98 -12.09
N THR A 39 13.54 24.49 -10.88
CA THR A 39 13.67 25.93 -10.58
C THR A 39 15.11 26.43 -10.53
N SER A 40 16.08 25.53 -10.40
CA SER A 40 17.50 25.86 -10.39
C SER A 40 18.32 24.76 -11.05
N ASP A 41 19.34 25.15 -11.81
CA ASP A 41 20.24 24.22 -12.49
C ASP A 41 21.03 23.37 -11.49
N SER A 42 21.37 23.94 -10.33
CA SER A 42 22.02 23.21 -9.25
C SER A 42 21.16 22.06 -8.73
N LEU A 43 19.85 22.29 -8.54
CA LEU A 43 18.95 21.24 -8.07
C LEU A 43 18.76 20.15 -9.12
N ARG A 44 18.61 20.53 -10.40
CA ARG A 44 18.56 19.57 -11.51
C ARG A 44 19.82 18.70 -11.54
N GLY A 45 21.00 19.32 -11.44
CA GLY A 45 22.27 18.61 -11.41
C GLY A 45 22.43 17.67 -10.22
N GLN A 46 21.88 18.02 -9.04
CA GLN A 46 21.85 17.12 -7.88
C GLN A 46 21.01 15.86 -8.16
N VAL A 47 19.79 16.03 -8.68
CA VAL A 47 18.90 14.90 -9.02
C VAL A 47 19.49 14.05 -10.14
N GLU A 48 20.11 14.66 -11.14
CA GLU A 48 20.80 13.97 -12.23
C GLU A 48 21.99 13.14 -11.73
N ALA A 49 22.78 13.67 -10.79
CA ALA A 49 23.88 12.92 -10.17
C ALA A 49 23.38 11.71 -9.37
N ILE A 50 22.24 11.86 -8.68
CA ILE A 50 21.59 10.75 -7.97
C ILE A 50 21.12 9.69 -8.98
N TYR A 51 20.42 10.12 -10.03
CA TYR A 51 19.95 9.23 -11.10
C TYR A 51 21.10 8.42 -11.70
N LYS A 52 22.17 9.08 -12.17
CA LYS A 52 23.31 8.40 -12.81
C LYS A 52 24.01 7.38 -11.92
N LYS A 53 23.96 7.57 -10.59
CA LYS A 53 24.51 6.60 -9.63
C LYS A 53 23.59 5.41 -9.40
N ALA A 54 22.28 5.62 -9.44
CA ALA A 54 21.27 4.62 -9.12
C ALA A 54 20.74 3.87 -10.36
N ASP A 55 21.02 4.38 -11.56
CA ASP A 55 20.56 3.82 -12.84
C ASP A 55 20.99 2.36 -13.02
N ILE A 56 20.02 1.50 -13.32
CA ILE A 56 20.21 0.06 -13.52
C ILE A 56 20.49 -0.24 -15.01
N THR A 57 20.15 0.69 -15.91
CA THR A 57 20.20 0.53 -17.36
C THR A 57 21.07 1.59 -18.06
N PRO A 58 22.33 1.81 -17.62
CA PRO A 58 23.16 2.94 -18.05
C PRO A 58 23.55 2.93 -19.54
N ASN A 59 23.39 1.79 -20.22
CA ASN A 59 23.71 1.62 -21.64
C ASN A 59 22.50 1.83 -22.56
N LEU A 60 21.29 1.98 -22.01
CA LEU A 60 20.10 2.25 -22.79
C LEU A 60 19.95 3.77 -22.94
N GLY A 61 19.92 4.23 -24.19
CA GLY A 61 19.65 5.63 -24.48
C GLY A 61 18.18 5.98 -24.25
N GLY A 62 17.92 7.18 -23.75
CA GLY A 62 16.56 7.65 -23.54
C GLY A 62 15.80 7.82 -24.85
N ILE A 63 14.53 7.39 -24.87
CA ILE A 63 13.70 7.31 -26.10
C ILE A 63 13.50 8.67 -26.76
N PHE A 64 13.54 9.74 -25.98
CA PHE A 64 13.32 11.12 -26.43
C PHE A 64 14.55 12.03 -26.27
N GLY A 65 15.75 11.43 -26.20
CA GLY A 65 16.99 12.17 -25.92
C GLY A 65 17.11 12.66 -24.47
N GLY A 66 16.24 12.17 -23.58
CA GLY A 66 16.28 12.37 -22.14
C GLY A 66 16.84 11.16 -21.39
N HIS A 67 16.40 10.99 -20.14
CA HIS A 67 16.80 9.91 -19.25
C HIS A 67 15.85 8.71 -19.33
N ILE A 68 14.60 8.90 -19.73
CA ILE A 68 13.60 7.81 -19.77
C ILE A 68 13.93 6.81 -20.88
N ASP A 69 14.18 5.55 -20.49
CA ASP A 69 14.47 4.48 -21.43
C ASP A 69 13.24 3.63 -21.82
N VAL A 70 13.46 2.62 -22.67
CA VAL A 70 12.41 1.70 -23.15
C VAL A 70 11.79 0.85 -22.03
N ILE A 71 12.59 0.45 -21.05
CA ILE A 71 12.15 -0.36 -19.91
C ILE A 71 11.28 0.50 -18.99
N ASP A 72 11.68 1.74 -18.72
CA ASP A 72 10.92 2.71 -17.95
C ASP A 72 9.53 2.94 -18.55
N MET A 73 9.47 3.16 -19.86
CA MET A 73 8.19 3.36 -20.55
C MET A 73 7.32 2.10 -20.53
N THR A 74 7.95 0.93 -20.69
CA THR A 74 7.25 -0.36 -20.60
C THR A 74 6.68 -0.58 -19.21
N ALA A 75 7.47 -0.32 -18.17
CA ALA A 75 7.03 -0.42 -16.78
C ALA A 75 5.88 0.56 -16.50
N LEU A 76 5.97 1.79 -17.01
CA LEU A 76 4.96 2.82 -16.82
C LEU A 76 3.61 2.40 -17.43
N ILE A 77 3.62 1.87 -18.65
CA ILE A 77 2.42 1.38 -19.34
C ILE A 77 1.88 0.10 -18.70
N LEU A 78 2.76 -0.80 -18.26
CA LEU A 78 2.37 -2.07 -17.66
C LEU A 78 1.73 -1.88 -16.27
N SER A 79 2.12 -0.84 -15.53
CA SER A 79 1.62 -0.58 -14.18
C SER A 79 0.09 -0.40 -14.08
N PRO A 80 -0.60 0.47 -14.86
CA PRO A 80 -2.07 0.56 -14.82
C PRO A 80 -2.74 -0.69 -15.38
N ILE A 81 -2.12 -1.39 -16.34
CA ILE A 81 -2.66 -2.63 -16.91
C ILE A 81 -2.72 -3.71 -15.82
N LEU A 82 -1.61 -3.94 -15.12
CA LEU A 82 -1.54 -4.89 -14.01
C LEU A 82 -2.48 -4.50 -12.87
N ALA A 83 -2.59 -3.21 -12.54
CA ALA A 83 -3.51 -2.73 -11.50
C ALA A 83 -4.98 -3.02 -11.87
N VAL A 84 -5.39 -2.73 -13.11
CA VAL A 84 -6.77 -2.95 -13.58
C VAL A 84 -7.08 -4.44 -13.70
N ILE A 85 -6.18 -5.23 -14.27
CA ILE A 85 -6.34 -6.69 -14.37
C ILE A 85 -6.39 -7.31 -12.97
N GLY A 86 -5.50 -6.89 -12.07
CA GLY A 86 -5.45 -7.34 -10.69
C GLY A 86 -6.73 -7.03 -9.93
N ALA A 87 -7.18 -5.77 -9.94
CA ALA A 87 -8.41 -5.34 -9.27
C ALA A 87 -9.68 -5.99 -9.85
N ARG A 88 -9.71 -6.32 -11.15
CA ARG A 88 -10.86 -7.01 -11.76
C ARG A 88 -10.92 -8.50 -11.44
N ASN A 89 -9.77 -9.15 -11.30
CA ASN A 89 -9.67 -10.59 -11.06
C ASN A 89 -9.50 -10.95 -9.59
N VAL A 90 -9.38 -9.96 -8.69
CA VAL A 90 -9.25 -10.22 -7.26
C VAL A 90 -10.53 -10.87 -6.73
N LYS A 91 -10.35 -11.96 -6.00
CA LYS A 91 -11.43 -12.65 -5.29
C LYS A 91 -11.23 -12.42 -3.80
N ALA A 92 -12.33 -12.09 -3.12
CA ALA A 92 -12.35 -12.06 -1.67
C ALA A 92 -12.06 -13.46 -1.12
N ALA A 93 -11.23 -13.53 -0.09
CA ALA A 93 -11.09 -14.74 0.70
C ALA A 93 -12.31 -14.92 1.61
N GLY A 94 -12.55 -16.14 2.14
CA GLY A 94 -13.78 -16.44 2.89
C GLY A 94 -14.02 -15.60 4.14
N ILE A 95 -12.96 -14.98 4.70
CA ILE A 95 -13.02 -14.09 5.87
C ILE A 95 -13.05 -12.60 5.50
N GLU A 96 -12.98 -12.26 4.21
CA GLU A 96 -12.91 -10.88 3.74
C GLU A 96 -14.30 -10.32 3.43
N TYR A 97 -14.52 -9.06 3.77
CA TYR A 97 -15.71 -8.32 3.44
C TYR A 97 -15.80 -8.09 1.92
N GLU A 98 -16.80 -8.73 1.30
CA GLU A 98 -17.14 -8.53 -0.11
C GLU A 98 -17.85 -7.18 -0.30
N GLY A 99 -17.06 -6.14 -0.51
CA GLY A 99 -17.56 -4.85 -0.96
C GLY A 99 -17.97 -4.87 -2.44
N THR A 100 -19.07 -4.19 -2.78
CA THR A 100 -19.56 -4.10 -4.16
C THR A 100 -18.90 -2.99 -4.97
N SER A 101 -18.20 -2.05 -4.32
CA SER A 101 -17.60 -0.88 -4.97
C SER A 101 -16.30 -1.21 -5.71
N SER A 102 -16.00 -0.44 -6.75
CA SER A 102 -14.71 -0.49 -7.45
C SER A 102 -13.54 -0.17 -6.52
N ILE A 103 -13.76 0.67 -5.50
CA ILE A 103 -12.73 1.03 -4.52
C ILE A 103 -12.47 -0.14 -3.57
N ASP A 104 -13.51 -0.90 -3.22
CA ASP A 104 -13.36 -2.10 -2.40
C ASP A 104 -12.51 -3.15 -3.13
N ARG A 105 -12.75 -3.34 -4.43
CA ARG A 105 -11.90 -4.21 -5.27
C ARG A 105 -10.46 -3.72 -5.36
N ALA A 106 -10.24 -2.41 -5.42
CA ALA A 106 -8.90 -1.85 -5.40
C ALA A 106 -8.21 -2.08 -4.05
N ALA A 107 -8.93 -2.00 -2.93
CA ALA A 107 -8.41 -2.32 -1.60
C ALA A 107 -8.04 -3.80 -1.47
N LEU A 108 -8.90 -4.73 -1.91
CA LEU A 108 -8.58 -6.16 -1.99
C LEU A 108 -7.35 -6.40 -2.88
N PHE A 109 -7.30 -5.71 -4.01
CA PHE A 109 -6.14 -5.38 -4.84
C PHE A 109 -4.83 -5.27 -4.04
N ILE A 110 -4.79 -4.15 -3.33
CA ILE A 110 -3.68 -3.70 -2.52
C ILE A 110 -3.36 -4.71 -1.40
N GLY A 111 -4.36 -5.38 -0.83
CA GLY A 111 -4.15 -6.47 0.13
C GLY A 111 -3.33 -7.63 -0.44
N ARG A 112 -3.63 -8.06 -1.68
CA ARG A 112 -2.84 -9.10 -2.36
C ARG A 112 -1.42 -8.63 -2.72
N VAL A 113 -1.26 -7.38 -3.14
CA VAL A 113 0.06 -6.77 -3.36
C VAL A 113 0.87 -6.77 -2.08
N THR A 114 0.26 -6.36 -0.97
CA THR A 114 0.88 -6.32 0.37
C THR A 114 1.34 -7.71 0.82
N MET A 115 0.52 -8.74 0.59
CA MET A 115 0.90 -10.14 0.84
C MET A 115 2.17 -10.53 0.08
N MET A 116 2.29 -10.16 -1.20
CA MET A 116 3.50 -10.44 -1.98
C MET A 116 4.71 -9.64 -1.47
N MET A 117 4.52 -8.39 -1.05
CA MET A 117 5.60 -7.59 -0.47
C MET A 117 6.15 -8.21 0.81
N ILE A 118 5.29 -8.77 1.67
CA ILE A 118 5.73 -9.52 2.87
C ILE A 118 6.56 -10.74 2.47
N ALA A 119 6.11 -11.53 1.47
CA ALA A 119 6.86 -12.69 0.99
C ALA A 119 8.25 -12.29 0.44
N VAL A 120 8.32 -11.23 -0.36
CA VAL A 120 9.60 -10.68 -0.88
C VAL A 120 10.50 -10.22 0.27
N MET A 121 9.95 -9.50 1.25
CA MET A 121 10.69 -9.04 2.42
C MET A 121 11.25 -10.20 3.24
N THR A 122 10.49 -11.28 3.42
CA THR A 122 10.97 -12.50 4.08
C THR A 122 12.15 -13.12 3.34
N ILE A 123 12.09 -13.19 2.00
CA ILE A 123 13.21 -13.70 1.18
C ILE A 123 14.46 -12.83 1.35
N VAL A 124 14.31 -11.50 1.34
CA VAL A 124 15.43 -10.56 1.56
C VAL A 124 16.06 -10.78 2.94
N MET A 125 15.23 -10.96 3.98
CA MET A 125 15.74 -11.23 5.33
C MET A 125 16.46 -12.58 5.43
N LEU A 126 15.92 -13.64 4.82
CA LEU A 126 16.58 -14.94 4.78
C LEU A 126 17.92 -14.87 4.04
N TYR A 127 17.98 -14.11 2.95
CA TYR A 127 19.22 -13.84 2.23
C TYR A 127 20.25 -13.12 3.10
N GLU A 128 19.84 -12.09 3.85
CA GLU A 128 20.74 -11.38 4.77
C GLU A 128 21.27 -12.29 5.90
N VAL A 129 20.39 -13.11 6.49
CA VAL A 129 20.81 -14.10 7.50
C VAL A 129 21.84 -15.07 6.90
N PHE A 130 21.62 -15.56 5.69
CA PHE A 130 22.57 -16.43 4.99
C PHE A 130 23.91 -15.71 4.76
N MET A 131 23.87 -14.49 4.20
CA MET A 131 25.07 -13.71 3.89
C MET A 131 25.89 -13.37 5.14
N ARG A 132 25.21 -13.06 6.24
CA ARG A 132 25.85 -12.68 7.50
C ARG A 132 26.48 -13.86 8.22
N TYR A 133 25.77 -14.97 8.33
CA TYR A 133 26.20 -16.08 9.19
C TYR A 133 26.93 -17.20 8.46
N ILE A 134 26.70 -17.36 7.15
CA ILE A 134 27.33 -18.42 6.35
C ILE A 134 28.46 -17.86 5.49
N VAL A 135 28.22 -16.72 4.83
CA VAL A 135 29.21 -16.10 3.94
C VAL A 135 30.11 -15.10 4.67
N GLU A 136 29.76 -14.74 5.91
CA GLU A 136 30.47 -13.74 6.73
C GLU A 136 30.63 -12.38 6.04
N LYS A 137 29.70 -12.04 5.12
CA LYS A 137 29.68 -10.80 4.34
C LYS A 137 28.30 -10.15 4.46
N PRO A 138 28.04 -9.37 5.54
CA PRO A 138 26.75 -8.71 5.73
C PRO A 138 26.46 -7.74 4.57
N THR A 139 25.18 -7.58 4.23
CA THR A 139 24.79 -6.69 3.13
C THR A 139 24.42 -5.30 3.66
N GLU A 140 24.85 -4.27 2.93
CA GLU A 140 24.56 -2.88 3.27
C GLU A 140 23.10 -2.48 2.95
N TRP A 141 22.42 -3.26 2.10
CA TRP A 141 21.12 -2.89 1.53
C TRP A 141 19.93 -3.62 2.15
N ALA A 142 20.09 -4.85 2.64
CA ALA A 142 18.94 -5.69 3.01
C ALA A 142 18.12 -5.09 4.15
N ASN A 143 18.78 -4.57 5.18
CA ASN A 143 18.10 -3.93 6.31
C ASN A 143 17.23 -2.75 5.85
N GLU A 144 17.78 -1.86 5.04
CA GLU A 144 17.07 -0.67 4.59
C GLU A 144 15.97 -1.00 3.56
N MET A 145 16.19 -1.98 2.69
CA MET A 145 15.15 -2.49 1.80
C MET A 145 13.98 -3.07 2.58
N THR A 146 14.25 -3.84 3.64
CA THR A 146 13.17 -4.42 4.47
C THR A 146 12.41 -3.36 5.24
N LEU A 147 13.10 -2.32 5.76
CA LEU A 147 12.45 -1.16 6.36
C LEU A 147 11.54 -0.43 5.35
N TRP A 148 12.01 -0.28 4.12
CA TRP A 148 11.25 0.39 3.06
C TRP A 148 10.00 -0.41 2.67
N PHE A 149 10.14 -1.71 2.42
CA PHE A 149 9.01 -2.62 2.17
C PHE A 149 8.03 -2.67 3.34
N ALA A 150 8.51 -2.79 4.58
CA ALA A 150 7.68 -2.82 5.78
C ALA A 150 6.87 -1.53 5.95
N SER A 151 7.45 -0.38 5.62
CA SER A 151 6.76 0.91 5.68
C SER A 151 5.62 1.00 4.67
N PHE A 152 5.83 0.53 3.43
CA PHE A 152 4.75 0.44 2.45
C PHE A 152 3.67 -0.54 2.88
N VAL A 153 4.06 -1.74 3.36
CA VAL A 153 3.14 -2.75 3.88
C VAL A 153 2.26 -2.18 4.99
N PHE A 154 2.86 -1.45 5.94
CA PHE A 154 2.12 -0.82 7.04
C PHE A 154 1.09 0.21 6.52
N LEU A 155 1.50 1.08 5.60
CA LEU A 155 0.62 2.09 5.02
C LEU A 155 -0.54 1.45 4.23
N THR A 156 -0.23 0.52 3.32
CA THR A 156 -1.25 -0.13 2.48
C THR A 156 -2.20 -0.99 3.30
N SER A 157 -1.71 -1.61 4.37
CA SER A 157 -2.54 -2.38 5.31
C SER A 157 -3.56 -1.50 6.04
N GLY A 158 -3.25 -0.23 6.32
CA GLY A 158 -4.21 0.70 6.93
C GLY A 158 -5.42 0.97 6.04
N PHE A 159 -5.19 1.18 4.74
CA PHE A 159 -6.28 1.34 3.76
C PHE A 159 -7.10 0.06 3.62
N TYR A 160 -6.43 -1.09 3.51
CA TYR A 160 -7.07 -2.39 3.46
C TYR A 160 -7.92 -2.68 4.70
N ALA A 161 -7.38 -2.45 5.91
CA ALA A 161 -8.10 -2.64 7.17
C ALA A 161 -9.34 -1.74 7.29
N MET A 162 -9.27 -0.51 6.78
CA MET A 162 -10.42 0.40 6.71
C MET A 162 -11.51 -0.16 5.80
N GLN A 163 -11.15 -0.74 4.65
CA GLN A 163 -12.13 -1.38 3.76
C GLN A 163 -12.74 -2.65 4.40
N GLN A 164 -11.95 -3.42 5.14
CA GLN A 164 -12.40 -4.62 5.84
C GLN A 164 -13.20 -4.35 7.12
N ARG A 165 -13.35 -3.08 7.52
CA ARG A 165 -14.02 -2.68 8.77
C ARG A 165 -13.38 -3.28 10.02
N SER A 166 -12.10 -3.63 9.93
CA SER A 166 -11.33 -4.26 11.02
C SER A 166 -10.74 -3.24 11.99
N HIS A 167 -11.11 -1.96 11.88
CA HIS A 167 -10.75 -0.97 12.87
C HIS A 167 -11.38 -1.32 14.22
N ILE A 168 -10.56 -1.30 15.27
CA ILE A 168 -11.00 -1.59 16.64
C ILE A 168 -12.16 -0.65 17.00
N ARG A 169 -13.34 -1.22 17.24
CA ARG A 169 -14.55 -0.53 17.69
C ARG A 169 -15.01 -1.14 19.00
N ILE A 170 -15.42 -0.30 19.95
CA ILE A 170 -16.01 -0.76 21.21
C ILE A 170 -17.50 -1.00 20.96
N PHE A 171 -17.87 -2.26 20.71
CA PHE A 171 -19.25 -2.64 20.40
C PHE A 171 -20.20 -2.51 21.59
N LEU A 172 -19.74 -2.81 22.82
CA LEU A 172 -20.57 -2.75 24.02
C LEU A 172 -21.28 -1.39 24.22
N LEU A 173 -20.55 -0.28 24.02
CA LEU A 173 -21.11 1.07 24.14
C LEU A 173 -21.93 1.47 22.90
N TYR A 174 -21.54 0.99 21.72
CA TYR A 174 -22.19 1.31 20.45
C TYR A 174 -23.55 0.60 20.32
N ASP A 175 -23.65 -0.64 20.78
CA ASP A 175 -24.86 -1.46 20.71
C ASP A 175 -25.87 -1.09 21.82
N ALA A 176 -25.41 -0.45 22.91
CA ALA A 176 -26.26 0.04 24.00
C ALA A 176 -27.07 1.31 23.66
N VAL A 177 -26.72 2.03 22.57
CA VAL A 177 -27.35 3.30 22.20
C VAL A 177 -28.37 3.15 21.06
N PRO A 178 -29.41 4.01 20.99
CA PRO A 178 -30.39 3.95 19.92
C PRO A 178 -29.77 4.25 18.54
N ARG A 179 -30.37 3.72 17.47
CA ARG A 179 -29.85 3.78 16.09
C ARG A 179 -29.53 5.20 15.58
N TRP A 180 -30.29 6.20 16.00
CA TRP A 180 -30.02 7.60 15.62
C TRP A 180 -28.69 8.09 16.21
N LEU A 181 -28.34 7.66 17.44
CA LEU A 181 -27.12 8.05 18.12
C LEU A 181 -25.90 7.29 17.57
N GLN A 182 -26.08 6.02 17.17
CA GLN A 182 -25.08 5.26 16.40
C GLN A 182 -24.69 6.01 15.12
N LYS A 183 -25.67 6.49 14.34
CA LYS A 183 -25.43 7.28 13.12
C LYS A 183 -24.68 8.58 13.41
N VAL A 184 -24.97 9.24 14.53
CA VAL A 184 -24.24 10.44 14.96
C VAL A 184 -22.78 10.11 15.27
N PHE A 185 -22.51 9.03 16.01
CA PHE A 185 -21.14 8.59 16.30
C PHE A 185 -20.36 8.24 15.04
N ASP A 186 -20.96 7.49 14.10
CA ASP A 186 -20.32 7.15 12.83
C ASP A 186 -20.04 8.40 11.98
N THR A 187 -20.97 9.36 11.96
CA THR A 187 -20.81 10.63 11.25
C THR A 187 -19.70 11.48 11.86
N ILE A 188 -19.66 11.61 13.20
CA ILE A 188 -18.60 12.36 13.90
C ILE A 188 -17.24 11.70 13.67
N SER A 189 -17.15 10.37 13.81
CA SER A 189 -15.91 9.62 13.58
C SER A 189 -15.39 9.84 12.16
N THR A 190 -16.27 9.71 11.16
CA THR A 190 -15.93 9.95 9.75
C THR A 190 -15.48 11.39 9.52
N LEU A 191 -16.17 12.37 10.10
CA LEU A 191 -15.80 13.78 10.02
C LEU A 191 -14.41 14.04 10.62
N LEU A 192 -14.10 13.46 11.78
CA LEU A 192 -12.79 13.59 12.41
C LEU A 192 -11.67 12.99 11.55
N ILE A 193 -11.91 11.82 10.93
CA ILE A 193 -10.96 11.20 10.00
C ILE A 193 -10.72 12.12 8.79
N VAL A 194 -11.78 12.66 8.19
CA VAL A 194 -11.68 13.55 7.02
C VAL A 194 -10.96 14.86 7.38
N MET A 195 -11.29 15.47 8.52
CA MET A 195 -10.60 16.69 8.98
C MET A 195 -9.13 16.41 9.27
N PHE A 196 -8.81 15.31 9.95
CA PHE A 196 -7.43 14.92 10.21
C PHE A 196 -6.65 14.73 8.91
N ALA A 197 -7.20 14.00 7.95
CA ALA A 197 -6.59 13.81 6.63
C ALA A 197 -6.37 15.15 5.91
N PHE A 198 -7.36 16.05 5.93
CA PHE A 198 -7.26 17.37 5.33
C PHE A 198 -6.13 18.20 5.94
N PHE A 199 -6.09 18.34 7.27
CA PHE A 199 -5.05 19.12 7.95
C PHE A 199 -3.66 18.50 7.79
N LEU A 200 -3.55 17.17 7.81
CA LEU A 200 -2.29 16.48 7.60
C LEU A 200 -1.74 16.73 6.19
N VAL A 201 -2.59 16.60 5.16
CA VAL A 201 -2.21 16.86 3.77
C VAL A 201 -1.85 18.32 3.59
N TYR A 202 -2.69 19.25 4.05
CA TYR A 202 -2.45 20.69 3.92
C TYR A 202 -1.17 21.13 4.62
N GLY A 203 -0.97 20.73 5.88
CA GLY A 203 0.19 21.11 6.69
C GLY A 203 1.51 20.51 6.16
N SER A 204 1.45 19.29 5.63
CA SER A 204 2.64 18.57 5.17
C SER A 204 2.97 18.79 3.69
N PHE A 205 2.05 19.36 2.90
CA PHE A 205 2.16 19.43 1.43
C PHE A 205 3.51 19.98 0.94
N LYS A 206 3.92 21.15 1.45
CA LYS A 206 5.18 21.79 1.05
C LYS A 206 6.39 20.95 1.46
N GLN A 207 6.37 20.40 2.68
CA GLN A 207 7.49 19.59 3.16
C GLN A 207 7.64 18.32 2.32
N VAL A 208 6.55 17.63 2.04
CA VAL A 208 6.56 16.35 1.35
C VAL A 208 6.86 16.51 -0.14
N PHE A 209 6.10 17.35 -0.85
CA PHE A 209 6.23 17.45 -2.30
C PHE A 209 7.41 18.32 -2.74
N VAL A 210 7.70 19.42 -2.04
CA VAL A 210 8.76 20.35 -2.45
C VAL A 210 10.12 19.97 -1.86
N ASN A 211 10.18 19.56 -0.59
CA ASN A 211 11.47 19.26 0.03
C ASN A 211 11.90 17.81 -0.16
N LYS A 212 10.98 16.84 -0.04
CA LYS A 212 11.36 15.42 -0.15
C LYS A 212 11.28 14.90 -1.58
N LEU A 213 10.11 15.00 -2.21
CA LEU A 213 9.89 14.40 -3.53
C LEU A 213 10.64 15.17 -4.62
N TYR A 214 10.43 16.48 -4.75
CA TYR A 214 11.02 17.28 -5.85
C TYR A 214 12.55 17.30 -5.84
N LYS A 215 13.17 17.24 -4.65
CA LYS A 215 14.63 17.15 -4.50
C LYS A 215 15.17 15.72 -4.55
N TRP A 216 14.28 14.74 -4.60
CA TRP A 216 14.59 13.32 -4.51
C TRP A 216 15.48 12.97 -3.30
N GLU A 217 15.03 13.35 -2.10
CA GLU A 217 15.80 13.18 -0.88
C GLU A 217 15.98 11.70 -0.50
N LEU A 218 17.24 11.34 -0.25
CA LEU A 218 17.68 9.98 0.09
C LEU A 218 17.86 9.81 1.61
N TYR A 219 17.97 8.56 2.06
CA TYR A 219 18.00 8.21 3.47
C TYR A 219 19.28 8.66 4.22
N GLY A 220 20.40 8.85 3.52
CA GLY A 220 21.67 9.31 4.09
C GLY A 220 22.62 8.21 4.55
N SER A 221 22.39 6.96 4.11
CA SER A 221 23.17 5.77 4.46
C SER A 221 24.11 5.31 3.33
N ALA A 222 24.81 4.19 3.51
CA ALA A 222 25.68 3.61 2.49
C ALA A 222 24.91 3.13 1.24
N PHE A 223 23.79 2.43 1.44
CA PHE A 223 22.89 2.01 0.36
C PHE A 223 22.07 3.19 -0.18
N ASN A 224 21.69 4.13 0.69
CA ASN A 224 21.07 5.41 0.36
C ASN A 224 19.77 5.36 -0.47
N PRO A 225 18.77 4.52 -0.10
CA PRO A 225 17.53 4.41 -0.84
C PRO A 225 16.67 5.68 -0.71
N PRO A 226 15.77 5.96 -1.67
CA PRO A 226 14.88 7.12 -1.65
C PRO A 226 13.68 6.94 -0.70
N ILE A 227 13.94 6.53 0.55
CA ILE A 227 12.92 6.30 1.58
C ILE A 227 12.12 7.59 1.86
N PRO A 228 12.74 8.75 2.16
CA PRO A 228 11.98 9.98 2.43
C PRO A 228 11.20 10.49 1.22
N ALA A 229 11.81 10.46 0.04
CA ALA A 229 11.18 10.94 -1.20
C ALA A 229 9.94 10.13 -1.61
N THR A 230 9.85 8.86 -1.22
CA THR A 230 8.79 7.95 -1.67
C THR A 230 7.75 7.66 -0.59
N LEU A 231 8.17 7.42 0.65
CA LEU A 231 7.24 7.10 1.73
C LEU A 231 6.42 8.31 2.17
N GLN A 232 7.01 9.51 2.26
CA GLN A 232 6.24 10.66 2.75
C GLN A 232 5.09 11.05 1.82
N PRO A 233 5.26 11.09 0.48
CA PRO A 233 4.13 11.25 -0.43
C PRO A 233 3.12 10.11 -0.30
N MET A 234 3.59 8.87 -0.14
CA MET A 234 2.70 7.71 0.03
C MET A 234 1.82 7.83 1.28
N VAL A 235 2.34 8.36 2.39
CA VAL A 235 1.54 8.63 3.61
C VAL A 235 0.37 9.56 3.28
N LEU A 236 0.61 10.64 2.53
CA LEU A 236 -0.43 11.61 2.16
C LEU A 236 -1.45 11.03 1.17
N ILE A 237 -1.00 10.17 0.25
CA ILE A 237 -1.89 9.46 -0.67
C ILE A 237 -2.78 8.49 0.10
N VAL A 238 -2.18 7.63 0.94
CA VAL A 238 -2.91 6.60 1.70
C VAL A 238 -3.89 7.20 2.69
N ILE A 239 -3.51 8.25 3.43
CA ILE A 239 -4.44 8.88 4.39
C ILE A 239 -5.65 9.49 3.67
N THR A 240 -5.44 10.00 2.45
CA THR A 240 -6.53 10.51 1.60
C THR A 240 -7.44 9.36 1.16
N LEU A 241 -6.87 8.22 0.74
CA LEU A 241 -7.63 7.02 0.38
C LEU A 241 -8.41 6.47 1.58
N VAL A 242 -7.82 6.45 2.77
CA VAL A 242 -8.49 6.05 4.02
C VAL A 242 -9.67 6.97 4.34
N ALA A 243 -9.50 8.29 4.19
CA ALA A 243 -10.58 9.24 4.40
C ALA A 243 -11.72 9.05 3.40
N ILE A 244 -11.39 8.80 2.12
CA ILE A 244 -12.39 8.46 1.09
C ILE A 244 -13.12 7.16 1.46
N GLN A 245 -12.40 6.11 1.85
CA GLN A 245 -13.01 4.84 2.26
C GLN A 245 -13.91 5.00 3.49
N ALA A 246 -13.53 5.83 4.47
CA ALA A 246 -14.37 6.10 5.64
C ALA A 246 -15.71 6.73 5.24
N VAL A 247 -15.70 7.68 4.31
CA VAL A 247 -16.93 8.29 3.77
C VAL A 247 -17.77 7.26 3.01
N LEU A 248 -17.15 6.42 2.18
CA LEU A 248 -17.86 5.37 1.45
C LEU A 248 -18.49 4.33 2.38
N ASN A 249 -17.77 3.95 3.44
CA ASN A 249 -18.28 3.04 4.46
C ASN A 249 -19.50 3.64 5.17
N LEU A 250 -19.44 4.93 5.55
CA LEU A 250 -20.58 5.64 6.16
C LEU A 250 -21.81 5.65 5.25
N ILE A 251 -21.63 5.93 3.95
CA ILE A 251 -22.72 5.95 2.97
C ILE A 251 -23.29 4.54 2.78
N ALA A 252 -22.43 3.53 2.64
CA ALA A 252 -22.84 2.15 2.43
C ALA A 252 -23.59 1.56 3.64
N ASP A 253 -23.25 2.00 4.85
CA ASP A 253 -23.86 1.50 6.09
C ASP A 253 -25.10 2.28 6.53
N TRP A 254 -25.37 3.41 5.89
CA TRP A 254 -26.43 4.32 6.30
C TRP A 254 -27.82 3.67 6.38
N ASN A 255 -28.08 2.74 5.47
CA ASN A 255 -29.37 2.04 5.33
C ASN A 255 -29.32 0.57 5.81
N LYS A 256 -28.17 0.09 6.31
CA LYS A 256 -28.09 -1.28 6.82
C LYS A 256 -28.77 -1.39 8.18
N GLU A 257 -29.31 -2.56 8.47
CA GLU A 257 -29.84 -2.88 9.79
C GLU A 257 -28.67 -2.96 10.80
N PRO A 258 -28.89 -2.55 12.06
CA PRO A 258 -27.87 -2.68 13.09
C PRO A 258 -27.57 -4.16 13.34
N VAL A 259 -26.32 -4.56 13.12
CA VAL A 259 -25.82 -5.86 13.58
C VAL A 259 -25.58 -5.73 15.08
N ILE A 260 -26.30 -6.52 15.87
CA ILE A 260 -26.11 -6.58 17.32
C ILE A 260 -25.03 -7.62 17.57
N HIS A 261 -23.93 -7.21 18.19
CA HIS A 261 -22.82 -8.10 18.49
C HIS A 261 -23.11 -8.75 19.85
N THR A 262 -23.58 -9.99 19.84
CA THR A 262 -23.75 -10.79 21.05
C THR A 262 -22.43 -11.48 21.39
N ASP A 263 -22.09 -11.59 22.68
CA ASP A 263 -20.94 -12.38 23.15
C ASP A 263 -21.18 -13.90 23.03
N GLU A 264 -22.39 -14.32 22.66
CA GLU A 264 -22.72 -15.71 22.38
C GLU A 264 -22.12 -16.11 21.02
N PRO A 265 -21.29 -17.17 20.95
CA PRO A 265 -20.70 -17.61 19.69
C PRO A 265 -21.82 -18.03 18.72
N ASP A 266 -21.73 -17.57 17.48
CA ASP A 266 -22.71 -17.88 16.43
C ASP A 266 -22.80 -19.40 16.23
N GLU A 267 -23.97 -19.92 15.81
CA GLU A 267 -24.15 -21.37 15.60
C GLU A 267 -23.11 -21.97 14.65
N GLU A 268 -22.69 -21.22 13.62
CA GLU A 268 -21.60 -21.62 12.71
C GLU A 268 -20.23 -21.66 13.41
N GLU A 269 -19.96 -20.74 14.33
CA GLU A 269 -18.72 -20.72 15.12
C GLU A 269 -18.70 -21.88 16.12
N ILE A 270 -19.83 -22.17 16.76
CA ILE A 270 -20.01 -23.35 17.61
C ILE A 270 -19.81 -24.63 16.79
N GLU A 271 -20.34 -24.71 15.58
CA GLU A 271 -20.20 -25.88 14.71
C GLU A 271 -18.75 -26.07 14.22
N MET A 272 -18.03 -24.98 13.92
CA MET A 272 -16.60 -25.01 13.62
C MET A 272 -15.75 -25.43 14.84
N LEU A 273 -16.08 -24.93 16.03
CA LEU A 273 -15.42 -25.33 17.28
C LEU A 273 -15.69 -26.80 17.60
N ARG A 274 -16.93 -27.28 17.43
CA ARG A 274 -17.28 -28.70 17.56
C ARG A 274 -16.49 -29.59 16.61
N LYS A 275 -16.39 -29.20 15.34
CA LYS A 275 -15.53 -29.89 14.35
C LYS A 275 -14.05 -29.85 14.72
N ALA A 276 -13.55 -28.72 15.22
CA ALA A 276 -12.14 -28.60 15.62
C ALA A 276 -11.79 -29.44 16.86
N VAL A 277 -12.75 -29.65 17.76
CA VAL A 277 -12.60 -30.44 18.99
C VAL A 277 -12.99 -31.92 18.79
N GLY A 278 -13.44 -32.30 17.58
CA GLY A 278 -13.80 -33.68 17.24
C GLY A 278 -15.06 -34.19 17.92
N GLN A 279 -15.97 -33.28 18.27
CA GLN A 279 -17.32 -33.61 18.75
C GLN A 279 -18.27 -33.46 17.56
N ASP A 280 -18.51 -34.57 16.85
CA ASP A 280 -19.60 -34.68 15.87
C ASP A 280 -20.97 -34.69 16.56
#